data_AF-A0A934HLE6-F1
#
_entry.id   AF-A0A934HLE6-F1
#
_cell.length_a   1.000
_cell.length_b   1.000
_cell.length_c   1.000
_cell.angle_alpha   90.00
_cell.angle_beta   90.00
_cell.angle_gamma   90.00
#
_symmetry.space_group_name_H-M   'P 1'
#
loop_
_entity.id
_entity.type
_entity.pdbx_description
1 polymer ?
#
loop_
_entity_poly.entity_id
_entity_poly.type
_entity_poly.pdbx_seq_one_letter_code
_entity_poly.pdbx_strand_id
1 'polypeptide(L)' 'YYIGATQGEIEAAVETVKAEAQRDVELIHSFETKNPEGVKDVLHRRFGRKRQKENWFGLGQKDVSWLKSRGGDPR' A
#
# COMPACT_ATOMS: atom_id res chain seq x y z
N TYR A 1 6.40 -5.08 3.56
CA TYR A 1 5.65 -4.14 2.68
C TYR A 1 4.69 -3.29 3.50
N TYR A 2 4.37 -2.09 3.02
CA TYR A 2 3.40 -1.15 3.61
C TYR A 2 2.29 -0.85 2.59
N ILE A 3 1.05 -0.68 3.04
CA ILE A 3 -0.10 -0.30 2.20
C ILE A 3 -0.75 0.92 2.85
N GLY A 4 -0.58 2.08 2.23
CA GLY A 4 -1.14 3.35 2.66
C GLY A 4 -2.16 3.91 1.68
N ALA A 5 -2.82 4.96 2.10
CA ALA A 5 -3.61 5.85 1.26
C ALA A 5 -3.20 7.28 1.62
N THR A 6 -3.25 8.16 0.63
CA THR A 6 -3.03 9.60 0.82
C THR A 6 -4.00 10.35 -0.09
N GLN A 7 -4.42 11.54 0.36
CA GLN A 7 -5.16 12.50 -0.44
C GLN A 7 -4.24 13.63 -0.96
N GLY A 8 -3.00 13.68 -0.48
CA GLY A 8 -1.98 14.65 -0.88
C GLY A 8 -0.89 14.02 -1.75
N GLU A 9 0.26 14.69 -1.80
CA GLU A 9 1.40 14.21 -2.58
C GLU A 9 1.93 12.87 -2.06
N ILE A 10 2.20 11.95 -2.99
CA ILE A 10 2.70 10.61 -2.68
C ILE A 10 4.08 10.69 -2.01
N GLU A 11 4.93 11.61 -2.45
CA GLU A 11 6.29 11.79 -1.90
C GLU A 11 6.26 12.14 -0.41
N ALA A 12 5.42 13.09 0.00
CA ALA A 12 5.25 13.46 1.41
C ALA A 12 4.75 12.29 2.27
N ALA A 13 3.86 11.45 1.72
CA ALA A 13 3.38 10.26 2.39
C ALA A 13 4.47 9.19 2.53
N VAL A 14 5.30 9.00 1.50
CA VAL A 14 6.44 8.06 1.54
C VAL A 14 7.49 8.51 2.56
N GLU A 15 7.84 9.79 2.61
CA GLU A 15 8.77 10.36 3.60
C GLU A 15 8.27 10.18 5.03
N THR A 16 6.97 10.40 5.27
CA THR A 16 6.36 10.16 6.59
C THR A 16 6.51 8.69 7.01
N VAL A 17 6.19 7.77 6.10
CA VAL A 17 6.33 6.32 6.35
C VAL A 17 7.80 5.94 6.57
N LYS A 18 8.74 6.55 5.85
CA LYS A 18 10.18 6.32 6.01
C LYS A 18 10.65 6.77 7.40
N ALA A 19 10.20 7.92 7.86
CA ALA A 19 10.50 8.45 9.20
C ALA A 19 9.92 7.55 10.31
N GLU A 20 8.66 7.12 10.19
CA GLU A 20 8.01 6.23 11.17
C GLU A 20 8.64 4.83 11.19
N ALA A 21 8.98 4.30 10.03
CA ALA A 21 9.47 2.94 9.88
C ALA A 21 10.94 2.79 10.31
N GLN A 22 11.67 3.90 10.52
CA GLN A 22 13.09 3.96 10.88
C GLN A 22 13.98 3.07 9.98
N ARG A 23 13.59 2.90 8.72
CA ARG A 23 14.29 2.08 7.72
C ARG A 23 14.08 2.66 6.33
N ASP A 24 14.92 2.26 5.40
CA ASP A 24 14.75 2.67 4.01
C ASP A 24 13.48 2.02 3.42
N VAL A 25 12.62 2.84 2.84
CA VAL A 25 11.35 2.42 2.25
C VAL A 25 11.34 2.89 0.80
N GLU A 26 11.05 1.97 -0.11
CA GLU A 26 10.92 2.24 -1.53
C GLU A 26 9.44 2.15 -1.96
N LEU A 27 9.00 3.12 -2.76
CA LEU A 27 7.66 3.09 -3.36
C LEU A 27 7.62 2.05 -4.49
N ILE A 28 6.79 1.02 -4.32
CA ILE A 28 6.68 -0.08 -5.29
C ILE A 28 5.65 0.18 -6.39
N HIS A 29 4.54 0.81 -6.01
CA HIS A 29 3.41 1.12 -6.90
C HIS A 29 2.49 2.16 -6.24
N SER A 30 1.97 3.09 -7.03
CA SER A 30 0.92 4.03 -6.64
C SER A 30 -0.09 4.15 -7.77
N PHE A 31 -1.33 4.48 -7.43
CA PHE A 31 -2.38 4.77 -8.40
C PHE A 31 -3.40 5.72 -7.78
N GLU A 32 -4.04 6.52 -8.62
CA GLU A 32 -5.09 7.44 -8.21
C GLU A 32 -6.43 6.71 -8.06
N THR A 33 -7.23 7.15 -7.09
CA THR A 33 -8.59 6.62 -6.91
C THR A 33 -9.46 7.67 -6.25
N LYS A 34 -10.77 7.66 -6.56
CA LYS A 34 -11.76 8.56 -5.95
C LYS A 34 -12.01 8.27 -4.47
N ASN A 35 -11.67 7.06 -3.99
CA ASN A 35 -11.84 6.67 -2.59
C ASN A 35 -10.59 5.94 -2.05
N PRO A 36 -9.52 6.68 -1.70
CA PRO A 36 -8.26 6.10 -1.22
C PRO A 36 -8.43 5.26 0.05
N GLU A 37 -9.18 5.74 1.04
CA GLU A 37 -9.42 5.00 2.29
C GLU A 37 -10.23 3.72 2.04
N GLY A 38 -11.27 3.77 1.21
CA GLY A 38 -12.04 2.58 0.86
C GLY A 38 -11.20 1.51 0.16
N VAL A 39 -10.29 1.91 -0.73
CA VAL A 39 -9.35 0.99 -1.39
C VAL A 39 -8.36 0.40 -0.38
N LYS A 40 -7.79 1.23 0.50
CA LYS A 40 -6.90 0.78 1.58
C LYS A 40 -7.57 -0.24 2.48
N ASP A 41 -8.80 0.00 2.91
CA ASP A 41 -9.57 -0.95 3.74
C ASP A 41 -9.78 -2.30 3.04
N VAL A 42 -10.14 -2.28 1.76
CA VAL A 42 -10.30 -3.50 0.96
C VAL A 42 -8.97 -4.27 0.86
N LEU A 43 -7.86 -3.56 0.62
CA LEU A 43 -6.53 -4.17 0.54
C LEU A 43 -6.07 -4.72 1.90
N HIS A 44 -6.31 -3.99 2.99
CA HIS A 44 -6.02 -4.43 4.36
C HIS A 44 -6.84 -5.67 4.73
N ARG A 45 -8.12 -5.75 4.34
CA ARG A 45 -8.95 -6.95 4.52
C ARG A 45 -8.44 -8.13 3.68
N ARG A 46 -8.17 -7.90 2.39
CA ARG A 46 -7.71 -8.94 1.45
C ARG A 46 -6.39 -9.55 1.91
N PHE A 47 -5.45 -8.71 2.31
CA PHE A 47 -4.14 -9.15 2.73
C PHE A 47 -4.04 -9.37 4.23
N GLY A 48 -5.09 -9.11 5.02
CA GLY A 48 -5.18 -9.25 6.48
C GLY A 48 -4.46 -10.45 7.07
N ARG A 49 -4.66 -11.63 6.46
CA ARG A 49 -4.05 -12.89 6.89
C ARG A 49 -2.53 -12.97 6.68
N LYS A 50 -1.96 -12.06 5.89
CA LYS A 50 -0.54 -11.91 5.58
C LYS A 50 0.12 -10.80 6.41
N ARG A 51 -0.60 -10.19 7.37
CA ARG A 51 -0.03 -9.20 8.31
C ARG A 51 0.72 -9.94 9.40
N GLN A 52 1.96 -9.55 9.65
CA GLN A 52 2.70 -9.99 10.83
C GLN A 52 3.43 -8.79 11.42
N LYS A 53 3.28 -8.56 12.74
CA LYS A 53 3.95 -7.46 13.47
C LYS A 53 3.83 -6.12 12.72
N GLU A 54 2.60 -5.75 12.39
CA GLU A 54 2.23 -4.50 11.70
C GLU A 54 2.75 -4.32 10.27
N ASN A 55 3.50 -5.30 9.78
CA ASN A 55 4.10 -5.30 8.46
C ASN A 55 3.45 -6.36 7.57
N TRP A 56 3.29 -6.04 6.29
CA TRP A 56 2.86 -7.01 5.29
C TRP A 56 4.07 -7.80 4.78
N PHE A 57 4.66 -8.67 5.60
CA PHE A 57 5.80 -9.51 5.19
C PHE A 57 5.37 -10.70 4.32
N GLY A 58 4.09 -11.10 4.36
CA GLY A 58 3.59 -12.24 3.58
C GLY A 58 3.21 -11.92 2.13
N LEU A 59 3.36 -10.67 1.65
CA LEU A 59 3.13 -10.37 0.24
C LEU A 59 4.29 -10.95 -0.59
N GLY A 60 3.96 -11.82 -1.53
CA GLY A 60 4.92 -12.36 -2.48
C GLY A 60 4.87 -11.61 -3.81
N GLN A 61 5.73 -12.03 -4.75
CA GLN A 61 5.81 -11.46 -6.09
C GLN A 61 4.48 -11.51 -6.86
N LYS A 62 3.66 -12.56 -6.65
CA LYS A 62 2.31 -12.68 -7.22
C LYS A 62 1.36 -11.60 -6.69
N ASP A 63 1.42 -11.29 -5.40
CA ASP A 63 0.58 -10.26 -4.79
C ASP A 63 0.99 -8.86 -5.28
N VAL A 64 2.30 -8.61 -5.38
CA VAL A 64 2.86 -7.36 -5.92
C VAL A 64 2.47 -7.19 -7.38
N SER A 65 2.57 -8.24 -8.20
CA SER A 65 2.15 -8.19 -9.60
C SER A 65 0.65 -7.91 -9.73
N TRP A 66 -0.18 -8.52 -8.89
CA TRP A 66 -1.61 -8.23 -8.84
C TRP A 66 -1.89 -6.78 -8.43
N LEU A 67 -1.20 -6.24 -7.42
CA LEU A 67 -1.30 -4.83 -7.02
C LEU A 67 -0.91 -3.88 -8.15
N LYS A 68 0.17 -4.17 -8.87
CA LYS A 68 0.62 -3.39 -10.04
C LYS A 68 -0.38 -3.44 -11.20
N SER A 69 -1.10 -4.55 -11.36
CA SER A 69 -2.17 -4.68 -12.36
C SER A 69 -3.43 -3.89 -12.02
N ARG A 70 -3.60 -3.43 -10.77
CA ARG A 70 -4.67 -2.49 -10.41
C ARG A 70 -4.25 -1.08 -10.81
N GLY A 71 -4.88 -0.56 -11.86
CA GLY A 71 -4.93 0.86 -12.14
C GLY A 71 -6.30 1.38 -11.71
N GLY A 72 -6.38 2.10 -10.58
CA GLY A 72 -7.40 3.09 -10.19
C GLY A 72 -8.90 2.80 -10.28
N ASP A 73 -9.35 1.73 -10.91
CA ASP A 73 -10.73 1.53 -11.32
C ASP A 73 -11.37 0.41 -10.48
N PRO A 74 -12.21 0.77 -9.50
CA PRO A 74 -13.06 -0.20 -8.82
C PRO A 74 -14.21 -0.51 -9.76
N ARG A 75 -14.09 -1.56 -10.57
CA ARG A 75 -15.28 -2.20 -11.15
C ARG A 75 -16.19 -2.71 -10.04
#